data_AF-A0A537NAI0-F1
#
_entry.id   AF-A0A537NAI0-F1
#
_cell.length_a   1.000
_cell.length_b   1.000
_cell.length_c   1.000
_cell.angle_alpha   90.00
_cell.angle_beta   90.00
_cell.angle_gamma   90.00
#
_symmetry.space_group_name_H-M   'P 1'
#
loop_
_entity.id
_entity.type
_entity.pdbx_description
1 polymer ?
#
loop_
_entity_poly.entity_id
_entity_poly.type
_entity_poly.pdbx_seq_one_letter_code
_entity_poly.pdbx_strand_id
1 'polypeptide(L)'
;RPDWPARTRDISEIGVEVRFTPANTLGKLLSELTGSPAKVTVRIVDYPGEWLLDLPLLGQSYGEWSRATMQMLRTGARAEIAREFVAFVVGQRPQEPASEEIAKQAHDLYCAFLLNARDGHGLSYQQPGRFLCRGTLADVPYLWFAPMDVGENANAPAPHSLAALMAERFEIYKREAVARFYEDHFRHYSRQIVLVDVLGALLAGREAFEDSRRAPTISRSGMRPGLCNALKRL
;
A
#
# COMPACT_ATOMS: atom_id res chain seq x y z
N ARG A 1 -17.35 6.32 -29.05
CA ARG A 1 -16.74 7.36 -28.17
C ARG A 1 -15.43 6.80 -27.67
N PRO A 2 -14.36 7.59 -27.56
CA PRO A 2 -13.13 7.11 -26.93
C PRO A 2 -13.33 7.02 -25.41
N ASP A 3 -12.84 5.93 -24.83
CA ASP A 3 -12.82 5.70 -23.39
C ASP A 3 -11.39 5.86 -22.85
N TRP A 4 -11.26 6.23 -21.57
CA TRP A 4 -9.97 6.24 -20.89
C TRP A 4 -9.44 4.81 -20.69
N PRO A 5 -8.11 4.60 -20.69
CA PRO A 5 -7.52 3.31 -20.34
C PRO A 5 -7.92 2.84 -18.94
N ALA A 6 -7.88 1.53 -18.72
CA ALA A 6 -8.11 0.95 -17.41
C ALA A 6 -7.05 1.38 -16.38
N ARG A 7 -7.46 1.49 -15.11
CA ARG A 7 -6.55 1.77 -13.97
C ARG A 7 -5.47 0.70 -13.84
N THR A 8 -4.27 1.10 -13.45
CA THR A 8 -3.18 0.22 -12.99
C THR A 8 -3.64 -0.66 -11.82
N ARG A 9 -3.55 -1.99 -11.99
CA ARG A 9 -3.96 -2.98 -10.97
C ARG A 9 -2.78 -3.76 -10.39
N ASP A 10 -1.65 -3.75 -11.10
CA ASP A 10 -0.45 -4.52 -10.80
C ASP A 10 0.78 -3.79 -11.37
N ILE A 11 1.97 -4.31 -11.07
CA ILE A 11 3.22 -3.86 -11.68
C ILE A 11 3.19 -4.14 -13.18
N SER A 12 3.53 -3.13 -13.96
CA SER A 12 3.82 -3.29 -15.39
C SER A 12 5.10 -2.56 -15.74
N GLU A 13 5.78 -3.04 -16.79
CA GLU A 13 7.04 -2.47 -17.23
C GLU A 13 7.07 -2.31 -18.75
N ILE A 14 7.65 -1.19 -19.19
CA ILE A 14 8.05 -0.98 -20.58
C ILE A 14 9.49 -0.46 -20.68
N GLY A 15 10.24 -0.97 -21.64
CA GLY A 15 11.56 -0.48 -22.01
C GLY A 15 11.49 0.37 -23.27
N VAL A 16 12.02 1.60 -23.20
CA VAL A 16 12.12 2.52 -24.33
C VAL A 16 13.59 2.76 -24.65
N GLU A 17 14.05 2.30 -25.81
CA GLU A 17 15.38 2.65 -26.33
C GLU A 17 15.32 4.03 -26.97
N VAL A 18 16.01 5.00 -26.39
CA VAL A 18 16.14 6.36 -26.93
C VAL A 18 17.51 6.47 -27.59
N ARG A 19 17.50 6.75 -28.89
CA ARG A 19 18.70 7.03 -29.68
C ARG A 19 18.86 8.53 -29.80
N PHE A 20 20.05 9.05 -29.52
CA PHE A 20 20.30 10.48 -29.52
C PHE A 20 21.75 10.80 -29.89
N THR A 21 21.98 12.04 -30.33
CA THR A 21 23.33 12.58 -30.49
C THR A 21 23.69 13.33 -29.21
N PRO A 22 24.79 12.97 -28.53
CA PRO A 22 25.22 13.69 -27.34
C PRO A 22 25.41 15.18 -27.63
N ALA A 23 25.03 16.06 -26.69
CA ALA A 23 25.17 17.50 -26.89
C ALA A 23 26.63 17.99 -26.77
N ASN A 24 27.48 17.24 -26.06
CA ASN A 24 28.88 17.61 -25.81
C ASN A 24 29.80 17.28 -27.00
N THR A 25 30.86 18.07 -27.16
CA THR A 25 31.79 17.99 -28.32
C THR A 25 32.45 16.62 -28.45
N LEU A 26 32.85 16.02 -27.32
CA LEU A 26 33.47 14.70 -27.28
C LEU A 26 32.49 13.60 -27.69
N GLY A 27 31.24 13.65 -27.23
CA GLY A 27 30.23 12.66 -27.58
C GLY A 27 29.74 12.77 -29.02
N LYS A 28 29.72 13.98 -29.60
CA LYS A 28 29.48 14.19 -31.03
C LYS A 28 30.57 13.53 -31.88
N LEU A 29 31.84 13.83 -31.59
CA LEU A 29 33.01 13.23 -32.27
C LEU A 29 33.00 11.70 -32.18
N LEU A 30 32.70 11.14 -31.01
CA LEU A 30 32.58 9.69 -30.83
C LEU A 30 31.45 9.08 -31.68
N SER A 31 30.27 9.69 -31.71
CA SER A 31 29.16 9.21 -32.55
C SER A 31 29.47 9.33 -34.05
N GLU A 32 30.18 10.37 -34.48
CA GLU A 32 30.62 10.55 -35.87
C GLU A 32 31.68 9.50 -36.26
N LEU A 33 32.68 9.26 -35.40
CA LEU A 33 33.74 8.27 -35.65
C LEU A 33 33.25 6.82 -35.65
N THR A 34 32.28 6.50 -34.79
CA THR A 34 31.71 5.14 -34.67
C THR A 34 30.52 4.90 -35.59
N GLY A 35 30.04 5.93 -36.29
CA GLY A 35 28.87 5.86 -37.19
C GLY A 35 27.57 5.46 -36.48
N SER A 36 27.51 5.53 -35.14
CA SER A 36 26.39 5.03 -34.35
C SER A 36 25.88 6.10 -33.37
N PRO A 37 24.55 6.36 -33.32
CA PRO A 37 23.99 7.27 -32.33
C PRO A 37 24.17 6.68 -30.93
N ALA A 38 24.33 7.55 -29.93
CA ALA A 38 24.30 7.12 -28.54
C ALA A 38 22.91 6.54 -28.20
N LYS A 39 22.88 5.58 -27.28
CA LYS A 39 21.66 4.89 -26.89
C LYS A 39 21.50 4.93 -25.37
N VAL A 40 20.28 5.13 -24.90
CA VAL A 40 19.89 4.92 -23.51
C VAL A 40 18.59 4.13 -23.47
N THR A 41 18.53 3.11 -22.61
CA THR A 41 17.30 2.37 -22.36
C THR A 41 16.64 2.91 -21.11
N VAL A 42 15.47 3.52 -21.28
CA VAL A 42 14.62 3.98 -20.18
C VAL A 42 13.61 2.89 -19.86
N ARG A 43 13.75 2.28 -18.68
CA ARG A 43 12.77 1.34 -18.14
C ARG A 43 11.75 2.12 -17.31
N ILE A 44 10.49 2.11 -17.72
CA ILE A 44 9.39 2.74 -17.00
C ILE A 44 8.62 1.61 -16.33
N VAL A 45 8.56 1.65 -15.00
CA VAL A 45 7.80 0.71 -14.18
C VAL A 45 6.63 1.46 -13.57
N ASP A 46 5.42 1.00 -13.85
CA ASP A 46 4.18 1.51 -13.27
C ASP A 46 3.67 0.52 -12.22
N TYR A 47 3.23 1.01 -11.07
CA TYR A 47 2.70 0.20 -9.97
C TYR A 47 1.67 0.98 -9.15
N PRO A 48 0.72 0.31 -8.47
CA PRO A 48 -0.28 0.98 -7.66
C PRO A 48 0.34 1.79 -6.51
N GLY A 49 0.06 3.10 -6.45
CA GLY A 49 0.59 3.98 -5.40
C GLY A 49 0.14 3.57 -3.99
N GLU A 50 -1.01 2.90 -3.87
CA GLU A 50 -1.55 2.35 -2.63
C GLU A 50 -0.55 1.40 -1.94
N TRP A 51 0.29 0.70 -2.70
CA TRP A 51 1.28 -0.23 -2.14
C TRP A 51 2.38 0.46 -1.31
N LEU A 52 2.65 1.74 -1.59
CA LEU A 52 3.60 2.53 -0.80
C LEU A 52 3.03 2.92 0.56
N LEU A 53 1.70 2.93 0.70
CA LEU A 53 1.05 3.22 1.97
C LEU A 53 1.39 2.17 3.02
N ASP A 54 1.77 0.96 2.61
CA ASP A 54 2.07 -0.14 3.54
C ASP A 54 3.50 -0.14 4.05
N LEU A 55 4.42 0.68 3.51
CA LEU A 55 5.81 0.71 3.96
C LEU A 55 5.96 0.94 5.48
N PRO A 56 5.20 1.85 6.13
CA PRO A 56 5.25 2.02 7.58
C PRO A 56 4.84 0.78 8.38
N LEU A 57 4.11 -0.18 7.79
CA LEU A 57 3.70 -1.40 8.49
C LEU A 57 4.90 -2.26 8.86
N LEU A 58 6.01 -2.18 8.11
CA LEU A 58 7.26 -2.91 8.41
C LEU A 58 7.80 -2.59 9.81
N GLY A 59 7.57 -1.36 10.29
CA GLY A 59 8.02 -0.90 11.61
C GLY A 59 6.94 -0.92 12.70
N GLN A 60 5.77 -1.50 12.44
CA GLN A 60 4.65 -1.54 13.38
C GLN A 60 4.32 -2.99 13.76
N SER A 61 3.87 -3.19 15.00
CA SER A 61 3.17 -4.41 15.39
C SER A 61 1.70 -4.37 14.90
N TYR A 62 1.07 -5.54 14.79
CA TYR A 62 -0.37 -5.62 14.50
C TYR A 62 -1.19 -4.78 15.48
N GLY A 63 -0.85 -4.84 16.77
CA GLY A 63 -1.54 -4.08 17.81
C GLY A 63 -1.45 -2.56 17.65
N GLU A 64 -0.29 -2.05 17.25
CA GLU A 64 -0.08 -0.62 16.96
C GLU A 64 -0.90 -0.16 15.75
N TRP A 65 -0.74 -0.87 14.63
CA TRP A 65 -1.48 -0.57 13.40
C TRP A 65 -2.99 -0.67 13.61
N SER A 66 -3.44 -1.74 14.27
CA SER A 66 -4.84 -2.01 14.51
C SER A 66 -5.48 -0.92 15.37
N ARG A 67 -4.84 -0.53 16.47
CA ARG A 67 -5.32 0.54 17.36
C ARG A 67 -5.44 1.87 16.62
N ALA A 68 -4.40 2.27 15.88
CA ALA A 68 -4.40 3.51 15.12
C ALA A 68 -5.49 3.51 14.05
N THR A 69 -5.67 2.38 13.36
CA THR A 69 -6.72 2.21 12.35
C THR A 69 -8.10 2.29 12.99
N MET A 70 -8.36 1.55 14.07
CA MET A 70 -9.66 1.59 14.77
C MET A 70 -10.00 2.98 15.31
N GLN A 71 -9.02 3.76 15.77
CA GLN A 71 -9.22 5.16 16.17
C GLN A 71 -9.64 6.02 14.97
N MET A 72 -8.96 5.88 13.83
CA MET A 72 -9.29 6.62 12.61
C MET A 72 -10.71 6.28 12.12
N LEU A 73 -11.12 5.01 12.19
CA LEU A 73 -12.45 4.56 11.79
C LEU A 73 -13.59 5.11 12.67
N ARG A 74 -13.30 5.74 13.81
CA ARG A 74 -14.30 6.36 14.70
C ARG A 74 -14.50 7.86 14.43
N THR A 75 -13.85 8.41 13.41
CA THR A 75 -13.84 9.86 13.15
C THR A 75 -14.28 10.19 11.72
N GLY A 76 -14.87 11.38 11.53
CA GLY A 76 -15.22 11.92 10.22
C GLY A 76 -16.14 11.02 9.39
N ALA A 77 -16.02 11.12 8.06
CA ALA A 77 -16.75 10.28 7.10
C ALA A 77 -16.47 8.78 7.32
N ARG A 78 -15.27 8.40 7.78
CA ARG A 78 -14.92 6.99 8.00
C ARG A 78 -15.81 6.31 9.04
N ALA A 79 -16.29 7.03 10.05
CA ALA A 79 -17.21 6.48 11.05
C ALA A 79 -18.52 5.98 10.44
N GLU A 80 -19.02 6.68 9.43
CA GLU A 80 -20.22 6.28 8.71
C GLU A 80 -19.94 5.14 7.71
N ILE A 81 -18.88 5.28 6.92
CA ILE A 81 -18.53 4.31 5.86
C ILE A 81 -18.15 2.95 6.46
N ALA A 82 -17.44 2.93 7.59
CA ALA A 82 -16.95 1.72 8.24
C ALA A 82 -17.97 1.06 9.19
N ARG A 83 -19.22 1.56 9.25
CA ARG A 83 -20.20 1.16 10.28
C ARG A 83 -20.42 -0.34 10.36
N GLU A 84 -20.60 -1.00 9.23
CA GLU A 84 -20.85 -2.45 9.16
C GLU A 84 -19.63 -3.24 9.65
N PHE A 85 -18.44 -2.89 9.16
CA PHE A 85 -17.18 -3.48 9.60
C PHE A 85 -16.96 -3.30 11.11
N VAL A 86 -17.10 -2.07 11.62
CA VAL A 86 -16.90 -1.75 13.04
C VAL A 86 -17.89 -2.50 13.92
N ALA A 87 -19.17 -2.54 13.53
CA ALA A 87 -20.19 -3.29 14.26
C ALA A 87 -19.86 -4.79 14.35
N PHE A 88 -19.38 -5.38 13.25
CA PHE A 88 -18.96 -6.77 13.23
C PHE A 88 -17.77 -7.05 14.15
N VAL A 89 -16.69 -6.28 14.04
CA VAL A 89 -15.45 -6.55 14.81
C VAL A 89 -15.59 -6.23 16.29
N VAL A 90 -16.42 -5.26 16.68
CA VAL A 90 -16.73 -4.97 18.10
C VAL A 90 -17.54 -6.10 18.74
N GLY A 91 -18.33 -6.82 17.95
CA GLY A 91 -19.04 -8.02 18.42
C GLY A 91 -18.12 -9.23 18.64
N GLN A 92 -16.88 -9.20 18.15
CA GLN A 92 -15.92 -10.28 18.32
C GLN A 92 -15.12 -10.13 19.60
N ARG A 93 -14.66 -11.26 20.15
CA ARG A 93 -13.76 -11.31 21.29
C ARG A 93 -12.36 -11.74 20.83
N PRO A 94 -11.37 -10.84 20.79
CA PRO A 94 -10.04 -11.16 20.26
C PRO A 94 -9.32 -12.31 20.98
N GLN A 95 -9.68 -12.59 22.24
CA GLN A 95 -9.05 -13.62 23.07
C GLN A 95 -9.67 -15.01 22.92
N GLU A 96 -10.84 -15.12 22.27
CA GLU A 96 -11.47 -16.41 22.00
C GLU A 96 -10.68 -17.20 20.94
N PRO A 97 -10.88 -18.54 20.85
CA PRO A 97 -10.22 -19.36 19.85
C PRO A 97 -10.36 -18.81 18.42
N ALA A 98 -9.29 -18.92 17.65
CA ALA A 98 -9.25 -18.47 16.27
C ALA A 98 -10.31 -19.19 15.42
N SER A 99 -11.01 -18.43 14.58
CA SER A 99 -11.94 -18.94 13.57
C SER A 99 -11.58 -18.34 12.21
N GLU A 100 -11.45 -19.21 11.23
CA GLU A 100 -11.18 -18.85 9.84
C GLU A 100 -12.34 -18.06 9.23
N GLU A 101 -13.57 -18.46 9.56
CA GLU A 101 -14.80 -17.82 9.09
C GLU A 101 -14.90 -16.38 9.60
N ILE A 102 -14.65 -16.17 10.90
CA ILE A 102 -14.66 -14.83 11.49
C ILE A 102 -13.55 -13.96 10.87
N ALA A 103 -12.35 -14.53 10.68
CA ALA A 103 -11.24 -13.79 10.10
C ALA A 103 -11.50 -13.38 8.65
N LYS A 104 -12.06 -14.29 7.84
CA LYS A 104 -12.48 -14.02 6.47
C LYS A 104 -13.58 -12.96 6.40
N GLN A 105 -14.60 -13.07 7.25
CA GLN A 105 -15.70 -12.11 7.27
C GLN A 105 -15.23 -10.70 7.70
N ALA A 106 -14.36 -10.61 8.71
CA ALA A 106 -13.75 -9.35 9.12
C ALA A 106 -12.97 -8.72 7.96
N HIS A 107 -12.17 -9.53 7.26
CA HIS A 107 -11.39 -9.11 6.11
C HIS A 107 -12.26 -8.60 4.95
N ASP A 108 -13.33 -9.30 4.62
CA ASP A 108 -14.22 -8.94 3.51
C ASP A 108 -14.95 -7.63 3.78
N LEU A 109 -15.48 -7.48 5.00
CA LEU A 109 -16.11 -6.23 5.45
C LEU A 109 -15.11 -5.06 5.45
N TYR A 110 -13.87 -5.33 5.87
CA TYR A 110 -12.83 -4.31 5.84
C TYR A 110 -12.46 -3.92 4.40
N CYS A 111 -12.30 -4.88 3.49
CA CYS A 111 -12.07 -4.62 2.07
C CYS A 111 -13.22 -3.80 1.44
N ALA A 112 -14.46 -4.15 1.76
CA ALA A 112 -15.64 -3.41 1.29
C ALA A 112 -15.63 -1.95 1.78
N PHE A 113 -15.28 -1.73 3.05
CA PHE A 113 -15.08 -0.39 3.60
C PHE A 113 -13.99 0.38 2.83
N LEU A 114 -12.80 -0.21 2.61
CA LEU A 114 -11.69 0.46 1.93
C LEU A 114 -12.09 0.87 0.51
N LEU A 115 -12.77 -0.02 -0.22
CA LEU A 115 -13.26 0.24 -1.58
C LEU A 115 -14.27 1.39 -1.59
N ASN A 116 -15.26 1.37 -0.69
CA ASN A 116 -16.26 2.43 -0.61
C ASN A 116 -15.64 3.78 -0.21
N ALA A 117 -14.68 3.77 0.73
CA ALA A 117 -13.95 4.95 1.14
C ALA A 117 -13.19 5.59 -0.05
N ARG A 118 -12.57 4.79 -0.91
CA ARG A 118 -11.86 5.27 -2.11
C ARG A 118 -12.83 5.74 -3.20
N ASP A 119 -13.75 4.86 -3.61
CA ASP A 119 -14.54 5.04 -4.84
C ASP A 119 -15.79 5.90 -4.61
N GLY A 120 -16.40 5.82 -3.42
CA GLY A 120 -17.60 6.59 -3.06
C GLY A 120 -17.29 7.95 -2.43
N HIS A 121 -16.16 8.08 -1.73
CA HIS A 121 -15.85 9.26 -0.91
C HIS A 121 -14.51 9.93 -1.21
N GLY A 122 -13.71 9.41 -2.15
CA GLY A 122 -12.44 10.02 -2.56
C GLY A 122 -11.33 9.97 -1.50
N LEU A 123 -11.47 9.15 -0.45
CA LEU A 123 -10.46 9.01 0.60
C LEU A 123 -9.25 8.23 0.06
N SER A 124 -8.06 8.79 0.25
CA SER A 124 -6.83 8.31 -0.40
C SER A 124 -5.93 7.48 0.52
N TYR A 125 -6.04 7.65 1.85
CA TYR A 125 -5.23 6.91 2.81
C TYR A 125 -5.95 5.63 3.23
N GLN A 126 -5.58 4.51 2.61
CA GLN A 126 -6.18 3.20 2.86
C GLN A 126 -5.07 2.18 3.13
N GLN A 127 -5.16 1.46 4.25
CA GLN A 127 -4.22 0.42 4.62
C GLN A 127 -4.96 -0.85 5.06
N PRO A 128 -4.52 -2.05 4.65
CA PRO A 128 -3.41 -2.30 3.74
C PRO A 128 -3.74 -1.96 2.27
N GLY A 129 -2.81 -1.36 1.54
CA GLY A 129 -3.00 -0.95 0.15
C GLY A 129 -3.27 -2.11 -0.80
N ARG A 130 -2.70 -3.29 -0.52
CA ARG A 130 -2.96 -4.52 -1.31
C ARG A 130 -4.41 -5.03 -1.17
N PHE A 131 -5.16 -4.58 -0.18
CA PHE A 131 -6.57 -4.98 -0.06
C PHE A 131 -7.43 -4.31 -1.14
N LEU A 132 -7.02 -3.13 -1.63
CA LEU A 132 -7.64 -2.42 -2.74
C LEU A 132 -7.15 -2.90 -4.11
N CYS A 133 -5.84 -3.16 -4.20
CA CYS A 133 -5.16 -3.56 -5.43
C CYS A 133 -4.32 -4.80 -5.12
N ARG A 134 -4.93 -5.99 -5.21
CA ARG A 134 -4.27 -7.27 -4.89
C ARG A 134 -3.12 -7.63 -5.85
N GLY A 135 -3.11 -7.06 -7.06
CA GLY A 135 -2.15 -7.43 -8.11
C GLY A 135 -2.24 -8.93 -8.42
N THR A 136 -1.09 -9.58 -8.51
CA THR A 136 -0.92 -11.03 -8.69
C THR A 136 -1.06 -11.86 -7.41
N LEU A 137 -1.31 -11.26 -6.24
CA LEU A 137 -1.50 -12.03 -5.02
C LEU A 137 -2.71 -12.96 -5.16
N ALA A 138 -2.47 -14.26 -5.04
CA ALA A 138 -3.52 -15.26 -4.99
C ALA A 138 -4.45 -15.02 -3.78
N ASP A 139 -5.64 -15.63 -3.78
CA ASP A 139 -6.50 -15.64 -2.60
C ASP A 139 -5.91 -16.57 -1.55
N VAL A 140 -4.96 -16.02 -0.79
CA VAL A 140 -4.18 -16.73 0.21
C VAL A 140 -4.73 -16.40 1.60
N PRO A 141 -4.87 -17.40 2.49
CA PRO A 141 -5.48 -17.18 3.80
C PRO A 141 -4.78 -16.13 4.66
N TYR A 142 -3.47 -15.90 4.46
CA TYR A 142 -2.75 -14.88 5.22
C TYR A 142 -3.22 -13.46 4.91
N LEU A 143 -3.94 -13.21 3.82
CA LEU A 143 -4.56 -11.90 3.56
C LEU A 143 -5.79 -11.65 4.43
N TRP A 144 -6.39 -12.70 4.99
CA TRP A 144 -7.64 -12.59 5.75
C TRP A 144 -7.37 -12.13 7.19
N PHE A 145 -6.90 -10.89 7.29
CA PHE A 145 -6.82 -10.14 8.54
C PHE A 145 -7.53 -8.79 8.39
N ALA A 146 -7.87 -8.21 9.54
CA ALA A 146 -8.51 -6.91 9.67
C ALA A 146 -8.09 -6.25 10.99
N PRO A 147 -8.22 -4.93 11.13
CA PRO A 147 -7.97 -4.26 12.41
C PRO A 147 -9.06 -4.63 13.43
N MET A 148 -8.67 -4.96 14.64
CA MET A 148 -9.55 -5.16 15.79
C MET A 148 -8.98 -4.57 17.07
N ASP A 149 -9.85 -4.22 18.02
CA ASP A 149 -9.41 -3.71 19.33
C ASP A 149 -8.86 -4.88 20.17
N VAL A 150 -7.53 -5.01 20.24
CA VAL A 150 -6.84 -6.09 20.96
C VAL A 150 -6.52 -5.74 22.42
N GLY A 151 -7.01 -4.59 22.92
CA GLY A 151 -6.81 -4.16 24.31
C GLY A 151 -5.35 -3.95 24.71
N GLU A 152 -5.06 -4.06 26.01
CA GLU A 152 -3.73 -3.82 26.58
C GLU A 152 -2.71 -4.91 26.22
N ASN A 153 -3.17 -6.15 25.94
CA ASN A 153 -2.32 -7.28 25.54
C ASN A 153 -1.98 -7.31 24.05
N ALA A 154 -2.05 -6.14 23.38
CA ALA A 154 -1.86 -6.00 21.94
C ALA A 154 -0.54 -6.57 21.39
N ASN A 155 0.49 -6.63 22.23
CA ASN A 155 1.84 -7.09 21.87
C ASN A 155 2.09 -8.58 22.19
N ALA A 156 1.16 -9.24 22.89
CA ALA A 156 1.29 -10.64 23.28
C ALA A 156 -0.11 -11.29 23.37
N PRO A 157 -0.79 -11.50 22.22
CA PRO A 157 -2.09 -12.15 22.21
C PRO A 157 -1.99 -13.60 22.71
N ALA A 158 -3.09 -14.11 23.29
CA ALA A 158 -3.13 -15.50 23.75
C ALA A 158 -2.89 -16.47 22.57
N PRO A 159 -2.09 -17.53 22.73
CA PRO A 159 -1.87 -18.51 21.67
C PRO A 159 -3.19 -19.07 21.13
N HIS A 160 -3.25 -19.28 19.80
CA HIS A 160 -4.43 -19.79 19.10
C HIS A 160 -5.70 -18.93 19.22
N SER A 161 -5.60 -17.70 19.73
CA SER A 161 -6.71 -16.75 19.73
C SER A 161 -6.91 -16.08 18.38
N LEU A 162 -8.09 -15.50 18.16
CA LEU A 162 -8.38 -14.69 16.97
C LEU A 162 -7.36 -13.54 16.81
N ALA A 163 -6.98 -12.87 17.90
CA ALA A 163 -5.96 -11.83 17.88
C ALA A 163 -4.58 -12.37 17.45
N ALA A 164 -4.20 -13.57 17.91
CA ALA A 164 -2.94 -14.19 17.51
C ALA A 164 -2.94 -14.55 16.02
N LEU A 165 -4.05 -15.09 15.49
CA LEU A 165 -4.21 -15.37 14.06
C LEU A 165 -4.09 -14.09 13.23
N MET A 166 -4.77 -13.01 13.62
CA MET A 166 -4.71 -11.73 12.92
C MET A 166 -3.28 -11.14 12.92
N ALA A 167 -2.59 -11.23 14.06
CA ALA A 167 -1.22 -10.76 14.20
C ALA A 167 -0.24 -11.58 13.35
N GLU A 168 -0.36 -12.91 13.35
CA GLU A 168 0.45 -13.80 12.53
C GLU A 168 0.30 -13.45 11.03
N ARG A 169 -0.94 -13.31 10.58
CA ARG A 169 -1.27 -12.94 9.19
C ARG A 169 -0.73 -11.59 8.79
N PHE A 170 -0.81 -10.61 9.68
CA PHE A 170 -0.22 -9.29 9.50
C PHE A 170 1.30 -9.36 9.32
N GLU A 171 2.00 -10.17 10.11
CA GLU A 171 3.45 -10.37 9.97
C GLU A 171 3.82 -11.11 8.69
N ILE A 172 3.05 -12.14 8.29
CA ILE A 172 3.22 -12.80 7.00
C ILE A 172 3.01 -11.80 5.86
N TYR A 173 1.96 -10.98 5.92
CA TYR A 173 1.69 -9.94 4.93
C TYR A 173 2.84 -8.94 4.79
N LYS A 174 3.39 -8.47 5.92
CA LYS A 174 4.57 -7.58 5.92
C LYS A 174 5.73 -8.20 5.17
N ARG A 175 6.04 -9.47 5.43
CA ARG A 175 7.14 -10.17 4.78
C ARG A 175 6.85 -10.44 3.30
N GLU A 176 5.74 -11.11 3.00
CA GLU A 176 5.46 -11.64 1.65
C GLU A 176 5.00 -10.58 0.65
N ALA A 177 4.33 -9.52 1.09
CA ALA A 177 3.80 -8.48 0.20
C ALA A 177 4.58 -7.16 0.29
N VAL A 178 4.87 -6.68 1.51
CA VAL A 178 5.45 -5.34 1.70
C VAL A 178 6.96 -5.35 1.50
N ALA A 179 7.69 -6.22 2.22
CA ALA A 179 9.14 -6.30 2.15
C ALA A 179 9.60 -6.79 0.76
N ARG A 180 8.98 -7.85 0.22
CA ARG A 180 9.31 -8.35 -1.13
C ARG A 180 9.12 -7.29 -2.22
N PHE A 181 8.03 -6.53 -2.19
CA PHE A 181 7.85 -5.43 -3.14
C PHE A 181 9.01 -4.41 -3.07
N TYR A 182 9.47 -4.11 -1.85
CA TYR A 182 10.57 -3.18 -1.66
C TYR A 182 11.90 -3.75 -2.20
N GLU A 183 12.19 -5.00 -1.87
CA GLU A 183 13.44 -5.68 -2.24
C GLU A 183 13.52 -6.03 -3.72
N ASP A 184 12.45 -6.53 -4.31
CA ASP A 184 12.44 -7.03 -5.69
C ASP A 184 12.31 -5.86 -6.70
N HIS A 185 11.72 -4.74 -6.28
CA HIS A 185 11.41 -3.64 -7.19
C HIS A 185 11.92 -2.29 -6.69
N PHE A 186 11.43 -1.85 -5.53
CA PHE A 186 11.60 -0.45 -5.11
C PHE A 186 13.06 -0.01 -4.97
N ARG A 187 13.92 -0.88 -4.42
CA ARG A 187 15.35 -0.56 -4.21
C ARG A 187 16.15 -0.35 -5.50
N HIS A 188 15.63 -0.79 -6.65
CA HIS A 188 16.32 -0.71 -7.94
C HIS A 188 15.99 0.55 -8.74
N TYR A 189 15.03 1.36 -8.28
CA TYR A 189 14.60 2.54 -9.01
C TYR A 189 15.58 3.70 -8.87
N SER A 190 16.02 4.22 -10.02
CA SER A 190 16.92 5.38 -10.08
C SER A 190 16.20 6.72 -9.89
N ARG A 191 14.93 6.79 -10.29
CA ARG A 191 14.08 7.99 -10.27
C ARG A 191 12.64 7.57 -10.00
N GLN A 192 11.86 8.45 -9.39
CA GLN A 192 10.44 8.21 -9.08
C GLN A 192 9.59 9.42 -9.45
N ILE A 193 8.42 9.16 -10.02
CA ILE A 193 7.37 10.14 -10.27
C ILE A 193 6.14 9.68 -9.49
N VAL A 194 5.55 10.58 -8.71
CA VAL A 194 4.31 10.33 -7.97
C VAL A 194 3.22 11.23 -8.55
N LEU A 195 2.18 10.61 -9.11
CA LEU A 195 1.02 11.32 -9.65
C LEU A 195 0.00 11.54 -8.53
N VAL A 196 -0.49 12.77 -8.39
CA VAL A 196 -1.48 13.15 -7.37
C VAL A 196 -2.64 13.87 -8.03
N ASP A 197 -3.85 13.34 -7.90
CA ASP A 197 -5.07 13.99 -8.37
C ASP A 197 -5.56 15.03 -7.36
N VAL A 198 -5.03 16.25 -7.50
CA VAL A 198 -5.40 17.38 -6.63
C VAL A 198 -6.83 17.85 -6.89
N LEU A 199 -7.29 17.80 -8.14
CA LEU A 199 -8.62 18.29 -8.51
C LEU A 199 -9.70 17.35 -7.98
N GLY A 200 -9.52 16.03 -8.12
CA GLY A 200 -10.40 15.03 -7.53
C GLY A 200 -10.52 15.17 -6.02
N ALA A 201 -9.38 15.36 -5.33
CA ALA A 201 -9.36 15.56 -3.88
C ALA A 201 -10.10 16.85 -3.44
N LEU A 202 -9.96 17.95 -4.20
CA LEU A 202 -10.68 19.20 -3.92
C LEU A 202 -12.19 19.06 -4.14
N LEU A 203 -12.61 18.38 -5.22
CA LEU A 203 -14.01 18.14 -5.53
C LEU A 203 -14.69 17.20 -4.52
N ALA A 204 -13.96 16.23 -3.97
CA ALA A 204 -14.44 15.32 -2.94
C ALA A 204 -14.61 15.99 -1.56
N GLY A 205 -14.20 17.25 -1.41
CA GLY A 205 -14.40 18.05 -0.21
C GLY A 205 -13.22 18.05 0.75
N ARG A 206 -13.37 18.83 1.83
CA ARG A 206 -12.28 19.13 2.78
C ARG A 206 -11.66 17.87 3.39
N GLU A 207 -12.49 16.93 3.81
CA GLU A 207 -12.00 15.72 4.49
C GLU A 207 -11.15 14.85 3.56
N ALA A 208 -11.63 14.62 2.33
CA ALA A 208 -10.87 13.89 1.31
C ALA A 208 -9.55 14.58 0.98
N PHE A 209 -9.56 15.92 0.84
CA PHE A 209 -8.35 16.68 0.59
C PHE A 209 -7.31 16.55 1.73
N GLU A 210 -7.72 16.68 2.99
CA GLU A 210 -6.78 16.51 4.13
C GLU A 210 -6.29 15.06 4.26
N ASP A 211 -7.14 14.07 3.91
CA ASP A 211 -6.76 12.66 3.88
C ASP A 211 -5.71 12.38 2.79
N SER A 212 -5.87 12.96 1.59
CA SER A 212 -4.88 12.87 0.50
C SER A 212 -3.52 13.44 0.87
N ARG A 213 -3.42 14.37 1.83
CA ARG A 213 -2.13 14.91 2.31
C ARG A 213 -1.34 13.93 3.19
N ARG A 214 -1.99 12.91 3.74
CA ARG A 214 -1.33 11.88 4.58
C ARG A 214 -0.50 10.90 3.74
N ALA A 215 -0.98 10.54 2.55
CA ALA A 215 -0.34 9.55 1.67
C ALA A 215 1.07 9.95 1.17
N PRO A 216 1.32 11.17 0.66
CA PRO A 216 2.66 11.61 0.24
C PRO A 216 3.67 11.65 1.38
N THR A 217 3.22 12.00 2.60
CA THR A 217 4.08 12.05 3.79
C THR A 217 4.65 10.67 4.11
N ILE A 218 3.85 9.62 3.93
CA ILE A 218 4.20 8.22 4.18
C ILE A 218 5.18 7.68 3.12
N SER A 219 4.93 7.97 1.84
CA SER A 219 5.87 7.65 0.77
C SER A 219 7.26 8.23 1.05
N ARG A 220 7.30 9.50 1.48
CA ARG A 220 8.57 10.17 1.83
C ARG A 220 9.27 9.57 3.04
N SER A 221 8.54 9.09 4.05
CA SER A 221 9.16 8.38 5.18
C SER A 221 9.69 6.99 4.80
N GLY A 222 9.01 6.27 3.90
CA GLY A 222 9.46 4.99 3.37
C GLY A 222 10.77 5.09 2.57
N MET A 223 11.06 6.26 2.01
CA MET A 223 12.31 6.57 1.30
C MET A 223 13.48 6.96 2.22
N ARG A 224 13.30 7.01 3.55
CA ARG A 224 14.40 7.38 4.46
C ARG A 224 15.27 6.16 4.80
N PRO A 225 16.60 6.31 4.90
CA PRO A 225 17.53 5.21 5.23
C PRO A 225 17.24 4.48 6.55
N GLY A 226 16.48 5.09 7.48
CA GLY A 226 16.09 4.47 8.75
C GLY A 226 15.16 3.26 8.59
N LEU A 227 14.27 3.26 7.58
CA LEU A 227 13.43 2.09 7.28
C LEU A 227 14.27 0.95 6.67
N CYS A 228 15.34 1.27 5.93
CA CYS A 228 16.32 0.27 5.46
C CYS A 228 16.98 -0.49 6.61
N ASN A 229 17.08 0.07 7.81
CA ASN A 229 17.65 -0.64 8.96
C ASN A 229 16.65 -1.63 9.59
N ALA A 230 15.34 -1.40 9.48
CA ALA A 230 14.31 -2.38 9.87
C ALA A 230 14.26 -3.54 8.86
N LEU A 231 14.37 -3.24 7.56
CA LEU A 231 14.50 -4.24 6.49
C LEU A 231 15.77 -5.09 6.59
N LYS A 232 16.88 -4.54 7.11
CA LYS A 232 18.11 -5.32 7.39
C LYS A 232 18.02 -6.22 8.63
N ARG A 233 16.95 -6.11 9.43
CA ARG A 233 16.75 -6.85 10.69
C ARG A 233 15.65 -7.91 10.58
N LEU A 234 14.96 -7.97 9.44
CA LEU A 234 14.08 -9.08 9.04
C LEU A 234 14.92 -10.11 8.27
#